data_AF-B9TB10-F1
#
_entry.id   AF-B9TB10-F1
#
_cell.length_a   1.000
_cell.length_b   1.000
_cell.length_c   1.000
_cell.angle_alpha   90.00
_cell.angle_beta   90.00
_cell.angle_gamma   90.00
#
_symmetry.space_group_name_H-M   'P 1'
#
loop_
_entity.id
_entity.type
_entity.pdbx_description
1 polymer ?
#
loop_
_entity_poly.entity_id
_entity_poly.type
_entity_poly.pdbx_seq_one_letter_code
_entity_poly.pdbx_strand_id
1 'polypeptide(L)'
;MSKALVIGGDRIEGIKQVLQAQGIDKIDHWTGRKPGDVKRELPANVNVIVLVTGWLNHSMMYRIKHVAHKRGLKVVYTRNSADGMQRVLEAA
;
A
#
# COMPACT_ATOMS: atom_id res chain seq x y z
N MET A 1 -0.60 3.10 -17.76
CA MET A 1 -1.24 3.71 -16.56
C MET A 1 -0.73 2.97 -15.34
N SER A 2 -0.14 3.68 -14.38
CA SER A 2 0.37 3.08 -13.13
C SER A 2 -0.77 2.99 -12.10
N LYS A 3 -0.85 1.88 -11.36
CA LYS A 3 -1.84 1.69 -10.28
C LYS A 3 -1.16 1.28 -8.98
N ALA A 4 -1.57 1.91 -7.89
CA ALA A 4 -1.17 1.57 -6.53
C ALA A 4 -2.28 0.86 -5.77
N LEU A 5 -1.87 -0.04 -4.86
CA LEU A 5 -2.73 -0.58 -3.82
C LEU A 5 -2.20 -0.14 -2.46
N VAL A 6 -3.00 0.65 -1.73
CA VAL A 6 -2.71 1.03 -0.34
C VAL A 6 -3.43 0.06 0.59
N ILE A 7 -2.71 -0.51 1.55
CA ILE A 7 -3.27 -1.47 2.52
C ILE A 7 -2.96 -0.97 3.93
N GLY A 8 -3.98 -0.87 4.77
CA GLY A 8 -3.90 -0.32 6.12
C GLY A 8 -4.31 1.15 6.19
N GLY A 9 -4.53 1.62 7.43
CA GLY A 9 -4.93 2.99 7.73
C GLY A 9 -6.39 3.29 7.36
N ASP A 10 -7.02 4.19 8.12
CA ASP A 10 -8.39 4.66 7.83
C ASP A 10 -8.40 5.91 6.94
N ARG A 11 -7.35 6.73 7.03
CA ARG A 11 -7.17 7.97 6.27
C ARG A 11 -5.88 7.87 5.49
N ILE A 12 -5.98 7.93 4.17
CA ILE A 12 -4.84 7.76 3.25
C ILE A 12 -4.75 8.89 2.24
N GLU A 13 -5.48 9.98 2.44
CA GLU A 13 -5.61 11.10 1.51
C GLU A 13 -4.24 11.72 1.20
N GLY A 14 -3.39 11.89 2.22
CA GLY A 14 -2.02 12.36 2.00
C GLY A 14 -1.13 11.34 1.25
N ILE A 15 -1.31 10.03 1.48
CA ILE A 15 -0.63 8.99 0.70
C ILE A 15 -1.10 9.03 -0.77
N LYS A 16 -2.40 9.23 -1.00
CA LYS A 16 -2.96 9.39 -2.35
C LYS A 16 -2.33 10.58 -3.06
N GLN A 17 -2.23 11.74 -2.39
CA GLN A 17 -1.62 12.94 -2.95
C GLN A 17 -0.16 12.70 -3.36
N VAL A 18 0.63 12.04 -2.50
CA VAL A 18 2.03 11.71 -2.81
C VAL A 18 2.11 10.76 -4.02
N LEU A 19 1.27 9.73 -4.08
CA LEU A 19 1.23 8.80 -5.21
C LEU A 19 0.82 9.50 -6.52
N GLN A 20 -0.17 10.39 -6.46
CA GLN A 20 -0.64 11.19 -7.60
C GLN A 20 0.44 12.16 -8.09
N ALA A 21 1.17 12.81 -7.18
CA ALA A 21 2.30 13.67 -7.54
C ALA A 21 3.43 12.90 -8.26
N GLN A 22 3.49 11.58 -8.10
CA GLN A 22 4.40 10.67 -8.80
C GLN A 22 3.79 10.07 -10.09
N GLY A 23 2.63 10.57 -10.54
CA GLY A 23 1.96 10.11 -11.76
C GLY A 23 1.16 8.81 -11.61
N ILE A 24 0.77 8.45 -10.38
CA ILE A 24 -0.05 7.27 -10.10
C ILE A 24 -1.49 7.70 -9.79
N ASP A 25 -2.35 7.67 -10.80
CA ASP A 25 -3.72 8.17 -10.68
C ASP A 25 -4.72 7.13 -10.19
N LYS A 26 -4.43 5.84 -10.40
CA LYS A 26 -5.30 4.74 -9.98
C LYS A 26 -4.84 4.21 -8.62
N ILE A 27 -5.66 4.41 -7.60
CA ILE A 27 -5.32 4.03 -6.23
C ILE A 27 -6.48 3.26 -5.60
N ASP A 28 -6.24 1.98 -5.31
CA ASP A 28 -7.16 1.16 -4.51
C ASP A 28 -6.76 1.22 -3.03
N HIS A 29 -7.73 1.14 -2.13
CA HIS A 29 -7.49 1.14 -0.68
C HIS A 29 -8.19 0.00 0.03
N TRP A 30 -7.43 -0.77 0.78
CA TRP A 30 -7.93 -1.78 1.72
C TRP A 30 -7.57 -1.34 3.13
N THR A 31 -8.55 -1.08 3.99
CA THR A 31 -8.27 -0.65 5.36
C THR A 31 -7.60 -1.74 6.20
N GLY A 32 -7.78 -3.02 5.82
CA GLY A 32 -7.20 -4.17 6.52
C GLY A 32 -7.91 -4.51 7.83
N ARG A 33 -8.97 -3.76 8.17
CA ARG A 33 -9.80 -3.98 9.37
C ARG A 33 -10.87 -5.04 9.17
N LYS A 34 -11.29 -5.28 7.92
CA LYS A 34 -12.34 -6.26 7.64
C LYS A 34 -11.70 -7.65 7.54
N PRO A 35 -12.24 -8.69 8.21
CA PRO A 35 -11.72 -10.07 8.07
C PRO A 35 -11.64 -10.54 6.62
N GLY A 36 -12.56 -10.07 5.76
CA GLY A 36 -12.56 -10.36 4.32
C GLY A 36 -11.39 -9.74 3.56
N ASP A 37 -10.78 -8.64 4.02
CA ASP A 37 -9.64 -8.01 3.35
C ASP A 37 -8.44 -8.96 3.29
N VAL A 38 -8.24 -9.76 4.35
CA VAL A 38 -7.17 -10.78 4.42
C VAL A 38 -7.37 -11.90 3.41
N LYS A 39 -8.57 -12.05 2.85
CA LYS A 39 -8.87 -13.07 1.82
C LYS A 39 -8.90 -12.47 0.41
N ARG A 40 -8.90 -11.14 0.25
CA ARG A 40 -8.96 -10.48 -1.06
C ARG A 40 -7.75 -10.79 -1.92
N GLU A 41 -7.98 -11.19 -3.15
CA GLU A 41 -6.90 -11.40 -4.11
C GLU A 41 -6.31 -10.07 -4.56
N LEU A 42 -4.98 -10.04 -4.70
CA LEU A 42 -4.27 -8.88 -5.22
C LEU A 42 -4.72 -8.63 -6.68
N PRO A 43 -5.21 -7.43 -7.02
CA PRO A 43 -5.61 -7.12 -8.39
C PRO A 43 -4.44 -7.33 -9.35
N ALA A 44 -4.73 -7.83 -10.56
CA ALA A 44 -3.69 -8.19 -11.53
C ALA A 44 -2.90 -6.97 -12.05
N ASN A 45 -3.50 -5.78 -12.03
CA ASN A 45 -2.96 -4.57 -12.63
C ASN A 45 -2.37 -3.58 -11.60
N VAL A 46 -1.77 -4.08 -10.51
CA VAL A 46 -1.10 -3.24 -9.50
C VAL A 46 0.40 -3.22 -9.76
N ASN A 47 1.01 -2.03 -9.81
CA ASN A 47 2.45 -1.85 -10.02
C ASN A 47 3.20 -1.63 -8.72
N VAL A 48 2.53 -1.03 -7.71
CA VAL A 48 3.12 -0.74 -6.41
C VAL A 48 2.14 -1.01 -5.28
N ILE A 49 2.64 -1.58 -4.19
CA ILE A 49 1.88 -1.79 -2.96
C ILE A 49 2.44 -0.87 -1.88
N VAL A 50 1.57 -0.11 -1.21
CA VAL A 50 1.91 0.71 -0.06
C VAL A 50 1.29 0.07 1.19
N LEU A 51 2.13 -0.40 2.11
CA LEU A 51 1.71 -0.99 3.38
C LEU A 51 1.81 0.05 4.50
N VAL A 52 0.66 0.40 5.08
CA VAL A 52 0.57 1.25 6.27
C VAL A 52 0.66 0.38 7.52
N THR A 53 1.87 0.21 8.04
CA THR A 53 2.22 -0.84 9.01
C THR A 53 1.67 -0.61 10.42
N GLY A 54 1.34 0.63 10.79
CA GLY A 54 0.82 0.94 12.13
C GLY A 54 -0.51 0.28 12.48
N TRP A 55 -1.24 -0.25 11.49
CA TRP A 55 -2.62 -0.72 11.65
C TRP A 55 -2.90 -2.09 10.99
N LEU A 56 -1.87 -2.78 10.50
CA LEU A 56 -2.02 -4.08 9.84
C LEU A 56 -1.74 -5.23 10.80
N ASN A 57 -2.61 -6.25 10.79
CA ASN A 57 -2.29 -7.49 11.49
C ASN A 57 -1.17 -8.26 10.77
N HIS A 58 -0.43 -9.07 11.54
CA HIS A 58 0.73 -9.82 11.04
C HIS A 58 0.38 -10.77 9.88
N SER A 59 -0.78 -11.42 9.93
CA SER A 59 -1.23 -12.36 8.91
C SER A 59 -1.42 -11.69 7.55
N MET A 60 -2.03 -10.51 7.52
CA MET A 60 -2.19 -9.70 6.32
C MET A 60 -0.84 -9.28 5.76
N MET A 61 0.04 -8.75 6.61
CA MET A 61 1.37 -8.30 6.20
C MET A 61 2.17 -9.45 5.58
N TYR A 62 2.19 -10.61 6.23
CA TYR A 62 2.89 -11.79 5.74
C TYR A 62 2.34 -12.25 4.38
N ARG A 63 1.00 -12.37 4.28
CA ARG A 63 0.33 -12.77 3.04
C ARG A 63 0.64 -11.82 1.88
N ILE A 64 0.49 -10.51 2.10
CA ILE A 64 0.74 -9.52 1.04
C ILE A 64 2.20 -9.51 0.63
N LYS A 65 3.14 -9.57 1.58
CA LYS A 65 4.57 -9.67 1.29
C LYS A 65 4.88 -10.90 0.43
N HIS A 66 4.31 -12.05 0.78
CA HIS A 66 4.51 -13.31 0.05
C HIS A 66 3.98 -13.23 -1.38
N VAL A 67 2.75 -12.72 -1.57
CA VAL A 67 2.16 -12.59 -2.91
C VAL A 67 2.89 -11.54 -3.73
N ALA A 68 3.28 -10.41 -3.14
CA ALA A 68 4.06 -9.36 -3.81
C ALA A 68 5.42 -9.90 -4.28
N HIS A 69 6.13 -10.62 -3.42
CA HIS A 69 7.41 -11.26 -3.75
C HIS A 69 7.25 -12.25 -4.90
N LYS A 70 6.25 -13.14 -4.84
CA LYS A 70 5.96 -14.10 -5.92
C LYS A 70 5.65 -13.42 -7.26
N ARG A 71 5.09 -12.21 -7.24
CA ARG A 71 4.73 -11.43 -8.44
C ARG A 71 5.79 -10.40 -8.83
N GLY A 72 6.92 -10.31 -8.12
CA GLY A 72 7.95 -9.30 -8.38
C GLY A 72 7.48 -7.85 -8.19
N LEU A 73 6.46 -7.62 -7.36
CA LEU A 73 5.88 -6.29 -7.14
C LEU A 73 6.68 -5.49 -6.12
N LYS A 74 6.83 -4.18 -6.38
CA LYS A 74 7.45 -3.24 -5.44
C LYS A 74 6.53 -3.01 -4.25
N VAL A 75 7.07 -3.14 -3.04
CA VAL A 75 6.37 -2.89 -1.77
C VAL A 75 7.05 -1.74 -1.04
N VAL A 76 6.28 -0.71 -0.69
CA VAL A 76 6.70 0.45 0.10
C VAL A 76 6.04 0.38 1.47
N TYR A 77 6.79 0.60 2.53
CA TYR A 77 6.30 0.56 3.90
C TYR A 77 6.24 1.98 4.48
N THR A 78 5.13 2.34 5.12
CA THR A 78 4.98 3.59 5.87
C THR A 78 4.30 3.31 7.21
N ARG A 79 4.73 3.99 8.29
CA ARG A 79 4.24 3.71 9.65
C ARG A 79 2.90 4.37 9.92
N ASN A 80 2.76 5.67 9.62
CA ASN A 80 1.50 6.41 9.57
C ASN A 80 1.80 7.82 9.01
N SER A 81 0.84 8.42 8.31
CA SER A 81 0.85 9.76 7.68
C SER A 81 1.75 9.96 6.44
N ALA A 82 1.37 10.98 5.65
CA ALA A 82 2.09 11.43 4.45
C ALA A 82 3.53 11.85 4.76
N ASP A 83 3.78 12.43 5.95
CA ASP A 83 5.11 12.85 6.39
C ASP A 83 6.11 11.68 6.42
N GLY A 84 5.68 10.50 6.86
CA GLY A 84 6.52 9.31 6.85
C GLY A 84 6.84 8.82 5.45
N MET A 85 5.92 8.97 4.50
CA MET A 85 6.12 8.59 3.10
C MET A 85 7.01 9.59 2.35
N GLN A 86 6.83 10.89 2.62
CA GLN A 86 7.59 11.97 2.00
C GLN A 86 9.08 11.87 2.36
N ARG A 87 9.41 11.58 3.62
CA ARG A 87 10.80 11.35 4.06
C ARG A 87 11.45 10.12 3.44
N VAL A 88 10.68 9.07 3.13
CA VAL A 88 11.20 7.86 2.46
C VAL A 88 11.47 8.13 0.98
N LEU A 89 10.71 9.03 0.35
CA LEU A 89 10.92 9.43 -1.04
C LEU A 89 12.03 10.47 -1.20
N GLU A 90 12.24 11.36 -0.23
CA GLU A 90 13.37 12.31 -0.24
C GLU A 90 14.73 11.64 0.00
N ALA A 91 14.73 10.45 0.60
CA ALA A 91 15.95 9.69 0.92
C ALA A 91 16.33 8.62 -0.13
N ALA A 92 15.58 8.50 -1.23
CA ALA A 92 15.75 7.50 -2.29
C ALA A 92 16.09 8.16 -3.62
#